data_AF-A0A2V3JMV8-F1
#
_entry.id   AF-A0A2V3JMV8-F1
#
_cell.length_a   1.000
_cell.length_b   1.000
_cell.length_c   1.000
_cell.angle_alpha   90.00
_cell.angle_beta   90.00
_cell.angle_gamma   90.00
#
_symmetry.space_group_name_H-M   'P 1'
#
loop_
_entity.id
_entity.type
_entity.pdbx_description
1 polymer ?
#
loop_
_entity_poly.entity_id
_entity_poly.type
_entity_poly.pdbx_seq_one_letter_code
_entity_poly.pdbx_strand_id
1 'polypeptide(L)'
;MHDLFGAISIPSVVANKILRGKDLPDGFASAMDVEGAIGTGWIKVEEPDKDEHDLAEIYSRDPGIHPGEAAVLARGRRFDLLLLDDLCARAFAKALRFSMVTPSSELV
;
A
#
# COMPACT_ATOMS: atom_id res chain seq x y z
N MET A 1 9.37 5.58 -11.30
CA MET A 1 9.09 5.34 -9.87
C MET A 1 10.28 4.68 -9.17
N HIS A 2 10.91 3.66 -9.79
CA HIS A 2 12.19 3.09 -9.31
C HIS A 2 13.30 4.12 -9.07
N ASP A 3 13.40 5.15 -9.92
CA ASP A 3 14.42 6.19 -9.75
C ASP A 3 14.13 7.17 -8.61
N LEU A 4 12.91 7.13 -8.05
CA LEU A 4 12.47 8.02 -6.96
C LEU A 4 12.58 7.36 -5.59
N PHE A 5 12.51 6.02 -5.51
CA PHE A 5 12.50 5.28 -4.25
C PHE A 5 13.44 4.07 -4.33
N GLY A 6 14.34 3.94 -3.35
CA GLY A 6 15.32 2.84 -3.29
C GLY A 6 14.69 1.46 -3.12
N ALA A 7 13.81 1.30 -2.11
CA ALA A 7 13.00 0.10 -1.91
C ALA A 7 11.69 0.48 -1.21
N ILE A 8 10.61 -0.25 -1.51
CA ILE A 8 9.27 0.01 -0.98
C ILE A 8 8.84 -1.18 -0.13
N SER A 9 8.22 -0.92 1.02
CA SER A 9 7.60 -1.98 1.84
C SER A 9 6.09 -1.93 1.70
N ILE A 10 5.47 -3.09 1.50
CA ILE A 10 4.00 -3.24 1.45
C ILE A 10 3.52 -4.36 2.39
N PRO A 11 2.33 -4.21 3.01
CA PRO A 11 1.69 -5.31 3.72
C PRO A 11 1.36 -6.47 2.78
N SER A 12 1.46 -7.71 3.27
CA SER A 12 1.09 -8.93 2.54
C SER A 12 -0.31 -8.89 1.93
N VAL A 13 -1.29 -8.32 2.63
CA VAL A 13 -2.66 -8.16 2.12
C VAL A 13 -2.73 -7.30 0.84
N VAL A 14 -1.85 -6.30 0.72
CA VAL A 14 -1.77 -5.45 -0.48
C VAL A 14 -1.16 -6.25 -1.64
N ALA A 15 -0.05 -6.95 -1.38
CA ALA A 15 0.59 -7.82 -2.37
C ALA A 15 -0.39 -8.88 -2.88
N ASN A 16 -1.06 -9.60 -1.97
CA ASN A 16 -2.02 -10.65 -2.31
C ASN A 16 -3.20 -10.10 -3.14
N LYS A 17 -3.72 -8.91 -2.83
CA LYS A 17 -4.78 -8.27 -3.63
C LYS A 17 -4.31 -8.01 -5.06
N ILE A 18 -3.10 -7.47 -5.23
CA ILE A 18 -2.55 -7.15 -6.56
C ILE A 18 -2.26 -8.41 -7.35
N LEU A 19 -1.63 -9.42 -6.73
CA LEU A 19 -1.25 -10.66 -7.40
C LEU A 19 -2.45 -11.49 -7.86
N ARG A 20 -3.60 -11.39 -7.17
CA ARG A 20 -4.89 -11.94 -7.65
C ARG A 20 -5.38 -11.29 -8.95
N GLY A 21 -4.84 -10.14 -9.33
CA GLY A 21 -5.10 -9.48 -10.61
C GLY A 21 -4.68 -10.33 -11.82
N LYS A 22 -3.82 -11.34 -11.64
CA LYS A 22 -3.47 -12.31 -12.70
C LYS A 22 -4.67 -13.05 -13.28
N ASP A 23 -5.72 -13.21 -12.47
CA ASP A 23 -6.96 -13.90 -12.88
C ASP A 23 -7.98 -12.93 -13.51
N LEU A 24 -7.65 -11.64 -13.64
CA LEU A 24 -8.53 -10.61 -14.18
C LEU A 24 -8.08 -10.18 -15.59
N PRO A 25 -9.02 -9.89 -16.52
CA PRO A 25 -8.70 -9.53 -17.90
C PRO A 25 -7.70 -8.39 -18.06
N ASP A 26 -7.81 -7.34 -17.22
CA ASP A 26 -6.96 -6.14 -17.28
C ASP A 26 -5.94 -6.07 -16.13
N GLY A 27 -5.89 -7.09 -15.26
CA GLY A 27 -5.03 -7.09 -14.07
C GLY A 27 -3.69 -7.80 -14.25
N PHE A 28 -3.54 -8.60 -15.32
CA PHE A 28 -2.39 -9.48 -15.50
C PHE A 28 -1.06 -8.71 -15.61
N ALA A 29 -0.99 -7.68 -16.46
CA ALA A 29 0.24 -6.91 -16.67
C ALA A 29 0.74 -6.27 -15.37
N SER A 30 -0.14 -5.54 -14.66
CA SER A 30 0.19 -4.91 -13.38
C SER A 30 0.61 -5.92 -12.31
N ALA A 31 -0.04 -7.09 -12.27
CA ALA A 31 0.32 -8.14 -11.32
C ALA A 31 1.69 -8.77 -11.62
N MET A 32 2.04 -8.94 -12.90
CA MET A 32 3.37 -9.41 -13.32
C MET A 32 4.47 -8.39 -13.01
N ASP A 33 4.20 -7.09 -13.21
CA ASP A 33 5.14 -6.02 -12.87
C ASP A 33 5.44 -6.01 -11.37
N VAL A 34 4.40 -6.11 -10.54
CA VAL A 34 4.56 -6.18 -9.08
C VAL A 34 5.25 -7.46 -8.63
N GLU A 35 4.94 -8.61 -9.23
CA GLU A 35 5.65 -9.86 -8.94
C GLU A 35 7.15 -9.77 -9.29
N GLY A 36 7.49 -9.20 -10.44
CA GLY A 36 8.89 -8.96 -10.83
C GLY A 36 9.60 -8.02 -9.87
N ALA A 37 8.94 -6.94 -9.45
CA ALA A 37 9.44 -6.01 -8.44
C ALA A 37 9.66 -6.66 -7.07
N ILE A 38 8.81 -7.61 -6.68
CA ILE A 38 9.01 -8.43 -5.47
C ILE A 38 10.20 -9.36 -5.66
N GLY A 39 10.28 -10.07 -6.80
CA GLY A 39 11.35 -11.03 -7.09
C GLY A 39 12.75 -10.40 -7.17
N THR A 40 12.83 -9.13 -7.55
CA THR A 40 14.08 -8.34 -7.55
C THR A 40 14.40 -7.69 -6.20
N GLY A 41 13.49 -7.79 -5.22
CA GLY A 41 13.64 -7.20 -3.89
C GLY A 41 13.41 -5.69 -3.81
N TRP A 42 12.94 -5.06 -4.89
CA TRP A 42 12.57 -3.64 -4.88
C TRP A 42 11.32 -3.41 -4.04
N ILE A 43 10.32 -4.29 -4.15
CA ILE A 43 9.17 -4.35 -3.24
C ILE A 43 9.41 -5.44 -2.20
N LYS A 44 9.40 -5.05 -0.93
CA LYS A 44 9.46 -5.96 0.21
C LYS A 44 8.06 -6.21 0.74
N VAL A 45 7.64 -7.47 0.71
CA VAL A 45 6.38 -7.89 1.30
C VAL A 45 6.62 -8.26 2.76
N GLU A 46 5.86 -7.65 3.65
CA GLU A 46 6.00 -7.86 5.09
C GLU A 46 4.63 -8.20 5.70
N GLU A 47 4.63 -9.18 6.59
CA GLU A 47 3.45 -9.51 7.38
C GLU A 47 3.26 -8.48 8.51
N PRO A 48 2.03 -8.02 8.76
CA PRO A 48 1.75 -7.18 9.90
C PRO A 48 1.95 -7.97 11.21
N ASP A 49 2.50 -7.32 12.23
CA ASP A 49 2.47 -7.87 13.58
C ASP A 49 1.06 -7.78 14.19
N LYS A 50 0.89 -8.28 15.42
CA LYS A 50 -0.41 -8.31 16.09
C LYS A 50 -0.97 -6.90 16.33
N ASP A 51 -0.14 -5.96 16.75
CA ASP A 51 -0.60 -4.60 17.06
C ASP A 51 -0.98 -3.88 15.75
N GLU A 52 -0.20 -4.09 14.68
CA GLU A 52 -0.51 -3.61 13.34
C GLU A 52 -1.81 -4.22 12.80
N HIS A 53 -2.07 -5.50 13.05
CA HIS A 53 -3.32 -6.16 12.66
C HIS A 53 -4.53 -5.59 13.41
N ASP A 54 -4.42 -5.44 14.73
CA ASP A 54 -5.50 -4.90 15.56
C ASP A 54 -5.82 -3.44 15.17
N LEU A 55 -4.78 -2.62 14.89
CA LEU A 55 -4.95 -1.26 14.38
C LEU A 55 -5.59 -1.23 12.99
N ALA A 56 -5.19 -2.12 12.09
CA ALA A 56 -5.79 -2.21 10.75
C ALA A 56 -7.28 -2.56 10.84
N GLU A 57 -7.66 -3.47 11.75
CA GLU A 57 -9.08 -3.77 11.98
C GLU A 57 -9.84 -2.54 12.47
N ILE A 58 -9.28 -1.76 13.40
CA ILE A 58 -9.90 -0.52 13.89
C ILE A 58 -10.04 0.49 12.75
N TYR A 59 -8.99 0.73 11.96
CA TYR A 59 -9.01 1.70 10.87
C TYR A 59 -9.98 1.30 9.74
N SER A 60 -10.15 0.00 9.47
CA SER A 60 -11.10 -0.50 8.47
C SER A 60 -12.57 -0.26 8.81
N ARG A 61 -12.89 0.17 10.04
CA ARG A 61 -14.25 0.54 10.45
C ARG A 61 -14.65 1.94 9.96
N ASP A 62 -13.69 2.76 9.53
CA ASP A 62 -13.97 4.08 8.97
C ASP A 62 -14.54 3.95 7.54
N PRO A 63 -15.69 4.58 7.23
CA PRO A 63 -16.28 4.51 5.91
C PRO A 63 -15.34 5.03 4.81
N GLY A 64 -14.99 4.15 3.88
CA GLY A 64 -14.11 4.50 2.75
C GLY A 64 -12.66 4.13 2.97
N ILE A 65 -12.29 3.49 4.09
CA ILE A 65 -10.97 2.88 4.27
C ILE A 65 -11.05 1.39 3.96
N HIS A 66 -10.37 0.97 2.90
CA HIS A 66 -10.31 -0.42 2.49
C HIS A 66 -9.26 -1.22 3.29
N PRO A 67 -9.38 -2.56 3.40
CA PRO A 67 -8.46 -3.37 4.20
C PRO A 67 -6.97 -3.20 3.85
N GLY A 68 -6.64 -3.01 2.56
CA GLY A 68 -5.26 -2.75 2.14
C GLY A 68 -4.74 -1.39 2.63
N GLU A 69 -5.57 -0.35 2.58
CA GLU A 69 -5.23 0.99 3.06
C GLU A 69 -5.09 1.00 4.58
N ALA A 70 -6.02 0.35 5.28
CA ALA A 70 -5.96 0.19 6.73
C ALA A 70 -4.65 -0.48 7.18
N ALA A 71 -4.23 -1.53 6.46
CA ALA A 71 -2.96 -2.20 6.73
C ALA A 71 -1.74 -1.30 6.47
N VAL A 72 -1.76 -0.47 5.42
CA VAL A 72 -0.68 0.51 5.17
C VAL A 72 -0.65 1.57 6.28
N LEU A 73 -1.80 2.10 6.67
CA LEU A 73 -1.95 3.11 7.71
C LEU A 73 -1.51 2.60 9.09
N ALA A 74 -1.88 1.37 9.46
CA ALA A 74 -1.51 0.75 10.73
C ALA A 74 0.02 0.65 10.91
N ARG A 75 0.73 0.41 9.80
CA ARG A 75 2.20 0.31 9.77
C ARG A 75 2.88 1.67 9.60
N GLY A 76 2.10 2.73 9.38
CA GLY A 76 2.62 4.01 8.94
C GLY A 76 3.59 4.67 9.91
N ARG A 77 3.55 4.33 11.21
CA ARG A 77 4.49 4.83 12.22
C ARG A 77 5.93 4.31 12.06
N ARG A 78 6.13 3.22 11.32
CA ARG A 78 7.45 2.64 11.06
C ARG A 78 8.19 3.31 9.91
N PHE A 79 7.50 4.16 9.16
CA PHE A 79 8.01 4.76 7.94
C PHE A 79 7.89 6.28 8.01
N ASP A 80 8.88 6.97 7.44
CA ASP A 80 8.86 8.43 7.34
C ASP A 80 7.93 8.91 6.22
N LEU A 81 7.48 8.01 5.33
CA LEU A 81 6.70 8.35 4.16
C LEU A 81 5.72 7.23 3.78
N LEU A 82 4.48 7.62 3.45
CA LEU A 82 3.46 6.74 2.89
C LEU A 82 3.09 7.13 1.45
N LEU A 83 2.84 6.11 0.63
CA LEU A 83 2.29 6.23 -0.72
C LEU A 83 0.84 5.77 -0.69
N LEU A 84 -0.10 6.69 -0.94
CA LEU A 84 -1.55 6.44 -0.86
C LEU A 84 -2.23 7.05 -2.10
N ASP A 85 -2.84 6.20 -2.91
CA ASP A 85 -3.57 6.55 -4.13
C ASP A 85 -5.03 6.96 -3.87
N ASP A 86 -5.63 6.43 -2.80
CA ASP A 86 -7.00 6.75 -2.41
C ASP A 86 -7.15 8.09 -1.64
N LEU A 87 -8.23 8.83 -1.91
CA LEU A 87 -8.48 10.13 -1.28
C LEU A 87 -8.86 10.02 0.20
N CYS A 88 -9.69 9.04 0.56
CA CYS A 88 -10.10 8.78 1.93
C CYS A 88 -8.89 8.32 2.76
N ALA A 89 -8.07 7.41 2.24
CA ALA A 89 -6.84 6.97 2.89
C ALA A 89 -5.88 8.14 3.16
N ARG A 90 -5.71 9.06 2.19
CA ARG A 90 -4.88 10.26 2.40
C ARG A 90 -5.45 11.20 3.45
N ALA A 91 -6.76 11.43 3.44
CA ALA A 91 -7.42 12.26 4.44
C ALA A 91 -7.24 11.67 5.85
N PHE A 92 -7.37 10.35 5.97
CA PHE A 92 -7.18 9.61 7.22
C PHE A 92 -5.72 9.69 7.71
N ALA A 93 -4.75 9.43 6.83
CA ALA A 93 -3.33 9.58 7.14
C ALA A 93 -2.97 11.00 7.61
N LYS A 94 -3.59 12.03 7.02
CA LYS A 94 -3.41 13.42 7.47
C LYS A 94 -3.94 13.63 8.89
N ALA A 95 -5.09 13.06 9.23
CA ALA A 95 -5.64 13.11 10.59
C ALA A 95 -4.71 12.40 11.60
N LEU A 96 -4.04 11.32 11.18
CA LEU A 96 -3.02 10.62 11.96
C LEU A 96 -1.64 11.34 11.99
N ARG A 97 -1.49 12.44 11.26
CA ARG A 97 -0.25 13.22 11.10
C ARG A 97 0.89 12.44 10.44
N PHE A 98 0.59 11.64 9.43
CA PHE A 98 1.61 11.01 8.59
C PHE A 98 2.06 11.93 7.46
N SER A 99 3.34 11.80 7.10
CA SER A 99 3.91 12.36 5.87
C SER A 99 3.54 11.47 4.69
N MET A 100 3.10 12.08 3.58
CA MET A 100 2.62 11.36 2.41
C MET A 100 3.16 11.97 1.13
N VAL A 101 3.33 11.13 0.09
CA VAL A 101 3.56 11.56 -1.29
C VAL A 101 2.39 11.07 -2.13
N THR A 102 1.88 11.97 -2.97
CA THR A 102 0.85 11.66 -3.96
C THR A 102 1.52 11.28 -5.27
N PRO A 103 1.14 10.17 -5.93
CA PRO A 103 1.47 9.99 -7.34
C PRO A 103 0.79 11.12 -8.12
N SER A 104 1.57 12.01 -8.73
CA SER A 104 1.04 13.04 -9.61
C SER A 104 0.32 12.39 -10.78
N SER A 105 -0.94 12.77 -11.02
CA SER A 105 -1.73 12.34 -12.18
C SER A 105 -1.27 12.99 -13.51
N GLU A 106 -0.13 13.65 -13.53
CA GLU A 106 0.48 14.23 -14.73
C GLU A 106 1.62 13.32 -15.18
N LEU A 107 1.27 12.28 -15.92
CA LEU A 107 2.06 11.61 -16.95
C LEU A 107 1.11 10.61 -17.63
N VAL A 108 0.20 11.19 -18.44
CA VAL A 108 -0.52 10.50 -19.51
C VAL A 108 0.35 10.58 -20.76
#